data_AF-A0A8T4BXY0-F1
#
_entry.id   AF-A0A8T4BXY0-F1
#
_cell.length_a   1.000
_cell.length_b   1.000
_cell.length_c   1.000
_cell.angle_alpha   90.00
_cell.angle_beta   90.00
_cell.angle_gamma   90.00
#
_symmetry.space_group_name_H-M   'P 1'
#
loop_
_entity.id
_entity.type
_entity.pdbx_description
1 polymer ?
#
loop_
_entity_poly.entity_id
_entity_poly.type
_entity_poly.pdbx_seq_one_letter_code
_entity_poly.pdbx_strand_id
1 'polypeptide(L)'
;MIPKLLILPENYEDKIQEFYNKEGKQKVENYTREELKKLGFEPKLIRWDDKRGLEGISMYEGGIDLERNTFDFHNIYYESDLGKILHKIIKYYFKLLESS
;
A
#
# COMPACT_ATOMS: atom_id res chain seq x y z
N MET A 1 15.77 -5.13 9.67
CA MET A 1 14.87 -4.18 10.35
C MET A 1 13.86 -3.69 9.32
N ILE A 2 12.56 -3.75 9.61
CA ILE A 2 11.52 -3.20 8.73
C ILE A 2 11.30 -1.75 9.14
N PRO A 3 11.39 -0.78 8.22
CA PRO A 3 11.12 0.61 8.57
C PRO A 3 9.65 0.77 8.96
N LYS A 4 9.42 1.48 10.06
CA LYS A 4 8.06 1.86 10.49
C LYS A 4 7.37 2.75 9.46
N LEU A 5 8.13 3.57 8.75
CA LEU A 5 7.64 4.55 7.79
C LEU A 5 8.11 4.20 6.38
N LEU A 6 7.20 4.29 5.42
CA LEU A 6 7.49 4.09 4.00
C LEU A 6 7.20 5.38 3.23
N ILE A 7 8.26 6.07 2.84
CA ILE A 7 8.18 7.37 2.16
C ILE A 7 7.92 7.13 0.66
N LEU A 8 6.96 7.86 0.09
CA LEU A 8 6.71 7.81 -1.35
C LEU A 8 7.95 8.23 -2.15
N PRO A 9 8.17 7.65 -3.34
CA PRO A 9 9.23 8.09 -4.24
C PRO A 9 9.10 9.58 -4.60
N GLU A 10 10.22 10.24 -4.89
CA GLU A 10 10.20 11.60 -5.43
C GLU A 10 9.44 11.64 -6.76
N ASN A 11 8.67 12.71 -6.96
CA ASN A 11 7.85 12.94 -8.16
C ASN A 11 6.85 11.80 -8.44
N TYR A 12 6.36 11.09 -7.41
CA TYR A 12 5.41 10.00 -7.60
C TYR A 12 4.11 10.46 -8.29
N GLU A 13 3.71 11.71 -8.04
CA GLU A 13 2.50 12.36 -8.57
C GLU A 13 2.49 12.35 -10.11
N ASP A 14 3.65 12.60 -10.74
CA ASP A 14 3.82 12.58 -12.20
C ASP A 14 3.58 11.17 -12.79
N LYS A 15 3.75 10.13 -11.96
CA LYS A 15 3.64 8.72 -12.37
C LYS A 15 2.26 8.13 -12.10
N ILE A 16 1.39 8.81 -11.34
CA ILE A 16 0.09 8.27 -10.93
C ILE A 16 -0.80 7.99 -12.14
N GLN A 17 -0.86 8.91 -13.10
CA GLN A 17 -1.71 8.71 -14.28
C GLN A 17 -1.28 7.48 -15.08
N GLU A 18 0.02 7.32 -15.31
CA GLU A 18 0.56 6.20 -16.06
C GLU A 18 0.44 4.88 -15.29
N PHE A 19 0.58 4.92 -13.96
CA PHE A 19 0.28 3.79 -13.09
C PHE A 19 -1.16 3.29 -13.27
N TYR A 20 -2.14 4.21 -13.33
CA TYR A 20 -3.53 3.84 -13.58
C TYR A 20 -3.76 3.31 -15.00
N ASN A 21 -3.14 3.95 -16.02
CA ASN A 21 -3.22 3.50 -17.41
C ASN A 21 -2.67 2.06 -17.59
N LYS A 22 -1.66 1.68 -16.81
CA LYS A 22 -1.03 0.35 -16.80
C LYS A 22 -1.73 -0.66 -15.87
N GLU A 23 -2.98 -0.41 -15.49
CA GLU A 23 -3.77 -1.28 -14.59
C GLU A 23 -3.12 -1.47 -13.20
N GLY A 24 -2.34 -0.49 -12.74
CA GLY A 24 -1.61 -0.56 -11.48
C GLY A 24 -2.53 -0.77 -10.27
N LYS A 25 -3.70 -0.12 -10.27
CA LYS A 25 -4.71 -0.30 -9.22
C LYS A 25 -5.16 -1.75 -9.11
N GLN A 26 -5.60 -2.37 -10.21
CA GLN A 26 -6.04 -3.77 -10.20
C GLN A 26 -4.92 -4.71 -9.75
N LYS A 27 -3.68 -4.47 -10.19
CA LYS A 27 -2.50 -5.26 -9.77
C LYS A 27 -2.27 -5.17 -8.26
N VAL A 28 -2.32 -3.98 -7.68
CA VAL A 28 -2.14 -3.79 -6.22
C VAL A 28 -3.30 -4.41 -5.45
N GLU A 29 -4.55 -4.25 -5.89
CA GLU A 29 -5.71 -4.83 -5.20
C GLU A 29 -5.68 -6.36 -5.21
N ASN A 30 -5.38 -6.97 -6.37
CA ASN A 30 -5.24 -8.42 -6.48
C ASN A 30 -4.11 -8.93 -5.58
N TYR A 31 -2.94 -8.30 -5.67
CA TYR A 31 -1.79 -8.65 -4.84
C TYR A 31 -2.09 -8.53 -3.33
N THR A 32 -2.76 -7.45 -2.93
CA THR A 32 -3.17 -7.22 -1.54
C THR A 32 -4.07 -8.33 -1.03
N ARG A 33 -5.09 -8.71 -1.81
CA ARG A 33 -6.02 -9.79 -1.44
C ARG A 33 -5.33 -11.14 -1.37
N GLU A 34 -4.46 -11.45 -2.33
CA GLU A 34 -3.70 -12.71 -2.35
C GLU A 34 -2.75 -12.83 -1.14
N GLU A 35 -2.02 -11.76 -0.82
CA GLU A 35 -1.07 -11.78 0.30
C GLU A 35 -1.78 -11.83 1.66
N LEU A 36 -2.85 -11.05 1.85
CA LEU A 36 -3.63 -11.08 3.10
C LEU A 36 -4.35 -12.41 3.29
N LYS A 37 -4.88 -13.01 2.22
CA LYS A 37 -5.55 -14.32 2.27
C LYS A 37 -4.62 -15.43 2.74
N LYS A 38 -3.31 -15.37 2.43
CA LYS A 38 -2.31 -16.35 2.94
C LYS A 38 -2.19 -16.35 4.46
N LEU A 39 -2.56 -15.25 5.12
CA LEU A 39 -2.61 -15.14 6.58
C LEU A 39 -4.02 -15.26 7.16
N GLY A 40 -5.03 -15.59 6.33
CA GLY A 40 -6.43 -15.65 6.78
C GLY A 40 -7.06 -14.28 7.05
N PHE A 41 -6.48 -13.20 6.51
CA PHE A 41 -7.04 -11.85 6.62
C PHE A 41 -7.73 -11.42 5.33
N GLU A 42 -8.75 -10.57 5.46
CA GLU A 42 -9.33 -9.81 4.35
C GLU A 42 -9.25 -8.31 4.67
N PRO A 43 -8.88 -7.46 3.70
CA PRO A 43 -8.88 -6.02 3.91
C PRO A 43 -10.31 -5.52 4.03
N LYS A 44 -10.57 -4.66 5.01
CA LYS A 44 -11.84 -3.96 5.18
C LYS A 44 -12.06 -2.96 4.04
N LEU A 45 -11.01 -2.23 3.68
CA LEU A 45 -11.05 -1.20 2.64
C LEU A 45 -9.65 -0.96 2.06
N ILE A 46 -9.56 -0.80 0.74
CA ILE A 46 -8.36 -0.28 0.06
C ILE A 46 -8.77 1.06 -0.53
N ARG A 47 -8.17 2.15 -0.06
CA ARG A 47 -8.54 3.52 -0.44
C ARG A 47 -7.59 4.05 -1.51
N TRP A 48 -8.18 4.69 -2.52
CA TRP A 48 -7.48 5.25 -3.66
C TRP A 48 -7.95 6.68 -3.92
N ASP A 49 -7.04 7.50 -4.39
CA ASP A 49 -7.29 8.83 -4.91
C ASP A 49 -6.69 8.95 -6.32
N ASP A 50 -7.40 9.64 -7.21
CA ASP A 50 -7.03 9.71 -8.63
C ASP A 50 -5.73 10.51 -8.87
N LYS A 51 -5.35 11.40 -7.94
CA LYS A 51 -4.14 12.23 -8.03
C LYS A 51 -3.01 11.74 -7.14
N ARG A 52 -3.34 11.10 -6.02
CA ARG A 52 -2.36 10.66 -5.00
C ARG A 52 -2.10 9.16 -5.04
N GLY A 53 -2.89 8.39 -5.77
CA GLY A 53 -2.73 6.94 -5.86
C GLY A 53 -3.28 6.22 -4.62
N LEU A 54 -2.52 5.27 -4.08
CA LEU A 54 -2.95 4.50 -2.91
C LEU A 54 -2.93 5.41 -1.67
N GLU A 55 -4.05 5.52 -0.97
CA GLU A 55 -4.14 6.33 0.26
C GLU A 55 -4.11 5.48 1.53
N GLY A 56 -4.42 4.19 1.44
CA GLY A 56 -4.31 3.30 2.58
C GLY A 56 -5.00 1.96 2.42
N ILE A 57 -4.65 1.05 3.32
CA ILE A 57 -5.26 -0.28 3.45
C ILE A 57 -5.73 -0.41 4.89
N SER A 58 -7.05 -0.47 5.06
CA SER A 58 -7.69 -0.67 6.35
C SER A 58 -7.99 -2.13 6.59
N MET A 59 -7.64 -2.58 7.78
CA MET A 59 -8.00 -3.85 8.40
C MET A 59 -9.06 -3.59 9.48
N TYR A 60 -9.60 -4.64 10.10
CA TYR A 60 -10.58 -4.48 11.17
C TYR A 60 -10.01 -3.80 12.43
N GLU A 61 -8.74 -4.07 12.75
CA GLU A 61 -8.09 -3.61 13.99
C GLU A 61 -7.01 -2.54 13.75
N GLY A 62 -6.87 -2.03 12.52
CA GLY A 62 -5.88 -1.01 12.18
C GLY A 62 -5.55 -1.02 10.70
N GLY A 63 -4.36 -0.56 10.30
CA GLY A 63 -3.99 -0.54 8.90
C GLY A 63 -2.73 0.24 8.62
N ILE A 64 -2.62 0.69 7.37
CA ILE A 64 -1.57 1.58 6.91
C ILE A 64 -2.18 2.71 6.09
N ASP A 65 -1.83 3.95 6.41
CA ASP A 65 -2.41 5.14 5.80
C ASP A 65 -1.32 6.08 5.27
N LEU A 66 -1.62 6.78 4.19
CA LEU A 66 -0.76 7.80 3.61
C LEU A 66 -0.93 9.15 4.34
N GLU A 67 0.09 9.54 5.09
CA GLU A 67 0.20 10.79 5.83
C GLU A 67 1.40 11.61 5.34
N ARG A 68 1.15 12.81 4.79
CA ARG A 68 2.22 13.74 4.33
C ARG A 68 3.32 13.03 3.51
N ASN A 69 2.91 12.24 2.52
CA ASN A 69 3.77 11.44 1.62
C ASN A 69 4.47 10.24 2.26
N THR A 70 4.02 9.81 3.43
CA THR A 70 4.57 8.66 4.14
C THR A 70 3.46 7.70 4.52
N PHE A 71 3.62 6.42 4.19
CA PHE A 71 2.76 5.38 4.74
C PHE A 71 3.18 5.06 6.18
N ASP A 72 2.26 5.23 7.12
CA ASP A 72 2.45 4.93 8.54
C ASP A 72 1.41 3.90 9.02
N PHE A 73 1.85 3.02 9.90
CA PHE A 73 1.01 2.00 10.51
C PHE A 73 0.23 2.59 11.67
N HIS A 74 -1.08 2.40 11.65
CA HIS A 74 -1.94 2.77 12.77
C HIS A 74 -2.56 1.50 13.39
N ASN A 75 -2.49 1.40 14.72
CA ASN A 75 -3.05 0.31 15.52
C ASN A 75 -2.57 -1.12 15.13
N ILE A 76 -1.53 -1.23 14.30
CA ILE A 76 -0.87 -2.48 13.95
C ILE A 76 0.62 -2.35 14.25
N TYR A 77 1.19 -3.35 14.92
CA TYR A 77 2.63 -3.42 15.11
C TYR A 77 3.32 -3.80 13.80
N TYR A 78 4.20 -2.95 13.28
CA TYR A 78 4.81 -3.12 11.94
C TYR A 78 5.68 -4.39 11.82
N GLU A 79 6.14 -4.98 12.93
CA GLU A 79 6.89 -6.25 12.93
C GLU A 79 6.01 -7.49 13.11
N SER A 80 4.70 -7.32 13.32
CA SER A 80 3.74 -8.44 13.26
C SER A 80 3.66 -9.02 11.85
N ASP A 81 3.10 -10.22 11.69
CA ASP A 81 2.96 -10.84 10.36
C ASP A 81 2.06 -10.01 9.43
N LEU A 82 1.01 -9.41 9.97
CA LEU A 82 0.17 -8.46 9.23
C LEU A 82 0.94 -7.19 8.86
N GLY A 83 1.72 -6.63 9.78
CA GLY A 83 2.57 -5.47 9.53
C GLY A 83 3.59 -5.71 8.42
N LYS A 84 4.26 -6.88 8.44
CA LYS A 84 5.20 -7.33 7.41
C LYS A 84 4.54 -7.44 6.03
N ILE A 85 3.34 -8.00 5.95
CA ILE A 85 2.61 -8.13 4.69
C ILE A 85 2.16 -6.77 4.16
N LEU A 86 1.60 -5.91 5.01
CA LEU A 86 1.21 -4.56 4.60
C LEU A 86 2.43 -3.76 4.09
N HIS A 87 3.58 -3.87 4.77
CA HIS A 87 4.84 -3.29 4.30
C HIS A 87 5.26 -3.85 2.93
N LYS A 88 5.13 -5.17 2.73
CA LYS A 88 5.42 -5.83 1.44
C LYS A 88 4.51 -5.32 0.31
N ILE A 89 3.23 -5.13 0.61
CA ILE A 89 2.24 -4.60 -0.34
C ILE A 89 2.59 -3.16 -0.74
N ILE A 90 2.95 -2.28 0.20
CA ILE A 90 3.35 -0.91 -0.14
C ILE A 90 4.64 -0.91 -0.97
N LYS A 91 5.61 -1.78 -0.67
CA LYS A 91 6.80 -1.93 -1.54
C LYS A 91 6.46 -2.40 -2.95
N TYR A 92 5.48 -3.28 -3.10
CA TYR A 92 4.99 -3.70 -4.41
C TYR A 92 4.34 -2.53 -5.16
N TYR A 93 3.54 -1.72 -4.47
CA TYR A 93 2.98 -0.48 -5.02
C TYR A 93 4.08 0.48 -5.51
N PHE A 94 5.13 0.72 -4.71
CA PHE A 94 6.25 1.58 -5.11
C PHE A 94 6.96 1.07 -6.35
N LYS A 95 7.19 -0.24 -6.45
CA LYS A 95 7.80 -0.86 -7.63
C LYS A 95 6.97 -0.61 -8.90
N LEU A 96 5.64 -0.70 -8.79
CA LEU A 96 4.76 -0.42 -9.91
C LEU A 96 4.77 1.07 -10.30
N LEU A 97 4.76 1.98 -9.32
CA LEU A 97 4.92 3.41 -9.56
C LEU A 97 6.24 3.74 -10.28
N GLU A 98 7.35 3.14 -9.85
CA GLU A 98 8.66 3.39 -10.45
C GLU A 98 8.80 2.84 -11.87
N SER A 99 8.01 1.82 -12.21
CA SER A 99 7.95 1.23 -13.55
C SER A 99 6.92 1.91 -14.47
N SER A 100 6.21 2.91 -13.95
CA SER A 100 5.19 3.68 -14.67
C SER A 100 5.83 4.82 -15.45
#